data_AF-A0A3N6ALJ5-F1
#
_entry.id   AF-A0A3N6ALJ5-F1
#
_cell.length_a   1.000
_cell.length_b   1.000
_cell.length_c   1.000
_cell.angle_alpha   90.00
_cell.angle_beta   90.00
_cell.angle_gamma   90.00
#
_symmetry.space_group_name_H-M   'P 1'
#
loop_
_entity.id
_entity.type
_entity.pdbx_description
1 polymer ?
#
loop_
_entity_poly.entity_id
_entity_poly.type
_entity_poly.pdbx_seq_one_letter_code
_entity_poly.pdbx_strand_id
1 'polypeptide(L)'
;MAKVESKSGGKPLQKHHYATNKSKTYTHQLENVTKKYGLELDDTWNKELLPHQGRHPNAYHEYVLDRINEYDAIARGNKEIFLELFEGLKSEVRENPDMLYKEYWLKKK
;
A
#
# COMPACT_ATOMS: atom_id res chain seq x y z
N MET A 1 6.75 3.39 32.67
CA MET A 1 6.38 3.74 31.27
C MET A 1 7.29 2.95 30.36
N ALA A 2 6.78 1.87 29.74
CA ALA A 2 7.58 1.04 28.85
C ALA A 2 7.67 1.70 27.47
N LYS A 3 8.91 1.93 27.03
CA LYS A 3 9.24 2.48 25.71
C LYS A 3 8.98 1.37 24.68
N VAL A 4 7.92 1.51 23.89
CA VAL A 4 7.70 0.63 22.73
C VAL A 4 8.73 1.03 21.68
N GLU A 5 9.82 0.28 21.59
CA GLU A 5 10.78 0.41 20.50
C GLU A 5 10.08 -0.03 19.20
N SER A 6 9.88 0.92 18.29
CA SER A 6 9.42 0.60 16.94
C SER A 6 10.48 -0.26 16.27
N LYS A 7 10.11 -1.46 15.82
CA LYS A 7 10.93 -2.33 14.95
C LYS A 7 11.08 -1.71 13.55
N SER A 8 11.58 -0.49 13.47
CA SER A 8 11.88 0.23 12.24
C SER A 8 13.36 0.54 12.23
N GLY A 9 14.16 -0.38 11.69
CA GLY A 9 15.61 -0.24 11.62
C GLY A 9 16.02 1.05 10.90
N GLY A 10 16.37 2.09 11.64
CA GLY A 10 17.14 3.28 11.23
C GLY A 10 16.65 4.14 10.05
N LYS A 11 15.56 3.81 9.37
CA LYS A 11 15.11 4.50 8.15
C LYS A 11 14.36 5.80 8.49
N PRO A 12 14.50 6.86 7.68
CA PRO A 12 13.77 8.11 7.89
C PRO A 12 12.26 7.90 7.70
N LEU A 13 11.45 8.70 8.42
CA LEU A 13 10.02 8.80 8.16
C LEU A 13 9.80 9.52 6.83
N GLN A 14 9.06 8.89 5.91
CA GLN A 14 8.69 9.46 4.63
C GLN A 14 7.20 9.31 4.39
N LYS A 15 6.62 10.25 3.63
CA LYS A 15 5.24 10.12 3.14
C LYS A 15 5.21 9.00 2.11
N HIS A 16 4.73 7.85 2.53
CA HIS A 16 4.59 6.64 1.75
C HIS A 16 3.24 6.62 1.02
N HIS A 17 3.25 6.20 -0.24
CA HIS A 17 2.04 5.88 -1.00
C HIS A 17 1.92 4.37 -1.09
N TYR A 18 0.81 3.81 -0.60
CA TYR A 18 0.60 2.36 -0.64
C TYR A 18 0.38 1.86 -2.07
N ALA A 19 -0.57 2.48 -2.77
CA ALA A 19 -0.77 2.38 -4.22
C ALA A 19 0.00 3.50 -4.92
N THR A 20 0.87 3.14 -5.88
CA THR A 20 1.73 4.13 -6.55
C THR A 20 0.94 5.02 -7.52
N ASN A 21 1.17 6.33 -7.46
CA ASN A 21 0.70 7.29 -8.46
C ASN A 21 1.80 7.69 -9.48
N LYS A 22 2.97 7.03 -9.44
CA LYS A 22 4.15 7.41 -10.27
C LYS A 22 4.65 6.30 -11.19
N SER A 23 4.05 5.11 -11.16
CA SER A 23 4.49 3.99 -12.00
C SER A 23 3.86 4.05 -13.39
N LYS A 24 4.69 3.99 -14.43
CA LYS A 24 4.20 3.84 -15.81
C LYS A 24 3.42 2.54 -16.04
N THR A 25 3.71 1.51 -15.25
CA THR A 25 3.09 0.19 -15.39
C THR A 25 1.79 0.07 -14.57
N TYR A 26 1.79 0.58 -13.33
CA TYR A 26 0.71 0.29 -12.38
C TYR A 26 -0.28 1.43 -12.17
N THR A 27 0.12 2.70 -12.32
CA THR A 27 -0.73 3.85 -11.97
C THR A 27 -2.08 3.80 -12.69
N HIS A 28 -2.10 3.58 -14.01
CA HIS A 28 -3.36 3.54 -14.77
C HIS A 28 -4.30 2.41 -14.34
N GLN A 29 -3.75 1.25 -13.98
CA GLN A 29 -4.55 0.11 -13.55
C GLN A 29 -5.18 0.36 -12.18
N LEU A 30 -4.41 0.96 -11.26
CA LEU A 30 -4.88 1.37 -9.95
C LEU A 30 -5.97 2.44 -10.08
N GLU A 31 -5.73 3.48 -10.90
CA GLU A 31 -6.72 4.55 -11.14
C GLU A 31 -8.03 4.03 -11.73
N ASN A 32 -7.97 3.06 -12.65
CA ASN A 32 -9.17 2.48 -13.27
C ASN A 32 -10.11 1.85 -12.22
N VAL A 33 -9.56 1.37 -11.11
CA VAL A 33 -10.36 0.85 -9.99
C VAL A 33 -10.74 1.96 -9.02
N THR A 34 -9.78 2.74 -8.52
CA THR A 34 -10.05 3.70 -7.43
C THR A 34 -11.00 4.83 -7.86
N LYS A 35 -10.99 5.22 -9.13
CA LYS A 35 -11.92 6.24 -9.65
C LYS A 35 -13.39 5.82 -9.57
N LYS A 36 -13.70 4.51 -9.57
CA LYS A 36 -15.08 4.00 -9.35
C LYS A 36 -15.64 4.41 -7.98
N TYR A 37 -14.74 4.67 -7.02
CA TYR A 37 -15.05 5.06 -5.64
C TYR A 37 -14.85 6.57 -5.39
N GLY A 38 -14.55 7.35 -6.44
CA GLY A 38 -14.20 8.77 -6.31
C GLY A 38 -12.98 8.97 -5.41
N LEU A 39 -11.92 8.18 -5.63
CA LEU A 39 -10.67 8.21 -4.89
C LEU A 39 -9.49 8.43 -5.86
N GLU A 40 -8.76 9.52 -5.66
CA GLU A 40 -7.53 9.79 -6.39
C GLU A 40 -6.34 9.15 -5.65
N LEU A 41 -5.34 8.70 -6.39
CA LEU A 41 -4.18 8.01 -5.80
C LEU A 41 -3.29 8.95 -4.97
N ASP A 42 -3.45 10.28 -5.13
CA ASP A 42 -2.75 11.26 -4.30
C ASP A 42 -3.56 11.70 -3.07
N ASP A 43 -4.72 11.12 -2.80
CA ASP A 43 -5.51 11.46 -1.62
C ASP A 43 -4.93 10.86 -0.32
N THR A 44 -5.44 11.34 0.82
CA THR A 44 -4.94 10.96 2.16
C THR A 44 -5.17 9.50 2.52
N TRP A 45 -6.21 8.85 1.99
CA TRP A 45 -6.51 7.44 2.28
C TRP A 45 -5.34 6.50 1.90
N ASN A 46 -4.59 6.88 0.87
CA ASN A 46 -3.48 6.11 0.29
C ASN A 46 -2.10 6.52 0.84
N LYS A 47 -2.05 7.45 1.80
CA LYS A 47 -0.80 8.05 2.28
C LYS A 47 -0.63 7.89 3.78
N GLU A 48 0.59 7.56 4.20
CA GLU A 48 0.96 7.55 5.61
C GLU A 48 2.44 7.91 5.79
N LEU A 49 2.81 8.41 6.98
CA LEU A 49 4.22 8.55 7.35
C LEU A 49 4.74 7.22 7.88
N LEU A 50 5.63 6.58 7.13
CA LEU A 50 6.25 5.31 7.52
C LEU A 50 7.78 5.41 7.48
N PRO A 51 8.49 4.64 8.33
CA PRO A 51 9.94 4.44 8.21
C PRO A 51 10.25 3.71 6.90
N HIS A 52 10.53 4.48 5.85
CA HIS A 52 10.72 3.97 4.50
C HIS A 52 11.73 4.82 3.74
N GLN A 53 12.47 4.17 2.85
CA GLN A 53 13.39 4.80 1.93
C GLN A 53 13.57 3.91 0.70
N GLY A 54 13.67 4.53 -0.47
CA GLY A 54 13.97 3.85 -1.73
C GLY A 54 12.74 3.61 -2.59
N ARG A 55 12.89 2.73 -3.57
CA ARG A 55 11.80 2.34 -4.48
C ARG A 55 11.25 0.98 -4.06
N HIS A 56 9.96 0.79 -4.21
CA HIS A 56 9.35 -0.53 -4.07
C HIS A 56 9.71 -1.43 -5.26
N PRO A 57 9.83 -2.75 -5.04
CA PRO A 57 9.95 -3.71 -6.12
C PRO A 57 8.61 -3.86 -6.87
N ASN A 58 8.65 -4.31 -8.13
CA ASN A 58 7.44 -4.63 -8.90
C ASN A 58 6.50 -5.60 -8.17
N ALA A 59 7.05 -6.59 -7.46
CA ALA A 59 6.26 -7.55 -6.69
C ALA A 59 5.38 -6.89 -5.61
N TYR A 60 5.83 -5.81 -5.00
CA TYR A 60 5.00 -5.04 -4.06
C TYR A 60 3.86 -4.34 -4.80
N HIS A 61 4.14 -3.74 -5.96
CA HIS A 61 3.11 -3.08 -6.77
C HIS A 61 2.08 -4.07 -7.34
N GLU A 62 2.52 -5.25 -7.77
CA GLU A 62 1.65 -6.36 -8.20
C GLU A 62 0.73 -6.78 -7.06
N TYR A 63 1.28 -7.03 -5.87
CA TYR A 63 0.50 -7.36 -4.69
C TYR A 63 -0.55 -6.29 -4.35
N VAL A 64 -0.19 -5.00 -4.38
CA VAL A 64 -1.16 -3.91 -4.09
C VAL A 64 -2.26 -3.84 -5.16
N LEU A 65 -1.91 -4.04 -6.43
CA LEU A 65 -2.90 -4.07 -7.52
C LEU A 65 -3.86 -5.26 -7.36
N ASP A 66 -3.35 -6.45 -7.05
CA ASP A 66 -4.17 -7.65 -6.81
C ASP A 66 -5.16 -7.43 -5.67
N ARG A 67 -4.69 -6.86 -4.56
CA ARG A 67 -5.54 -6.50 -3.42
C ARG A 67 -6.61 -5.47 -3.80
N ILE A 68 -6.26 -4.43 -4.55
CA ILE A 68 -7.23 -3.43 -4.99
C ILE A 68 -8.31 -4.05 -5.90
N ASN A 69 -7.95 -4.99 -6.77
CA ASN A 69 -8.92 -5.72 -7.60
C ASN A 69 -9.82 -6.65 -6.77
N GLU A 70 -9.26 -7.35 -5.78
CA GLU A 70 -10.01 -8.15 -4.80
C GLU A 70 -11.02 -7.27 -4.05
N TYR A 71 -10.57 -6.11 -3.56
CA TYR A 71 -11.42 -5.18 -2.82
C TYR A 71 -12.51 -4.60 -3.70
N ASP A 72 -12.23 -4.32 -4.98
CA ASP A 72 -13.26 -3.88 -5.94
C ASP A 72 -14.36 -4.92 -6.11
N ALA A 73 -14.00 -6.20 -6.24
CA ALA A 73 -14.94 -7.30 -6.40
C ALA A 73 -15.84 -7.49 -5.17
N ILE A 74 -15.31 -7.23 -3.96
CA ILE A 74 -16.05 -7.30 -2.70
C ILE A 74 -16.93 -6.05 -2.51
N ALA A 75 -16.35 -4.87 -2.67
CA ALA A 75 -16.99 -3.59 -2.37
C ALA A 75 -18.08 -3.21 -3.38
N ARG A 76 -17.96 -3.63 -4.65
CA ARG A 76 -18.96 -3.42 -5.70
C ARG A 76 -19.44 -1.97 -5.82
N GLY A 77 -18.51 -1.01 -5.73
CA GLY A 77 -18.80 0.42 -5.78
C GLY A 77 -19.12 1.07 -4.42
N ASN A 78 -19.21 0.29 -3.32
CA ASN A 78 -19.33 0.85 -1.97
C ASN A 78 -17.96 1.37 -1.48
N LYS A 79 -17.83 2.69 -1.39
CA LYS A 79 -16.60 3.37 -0.97
C LYS A 79 -16.18 3.04 0.46
N GLU A 80 -17.13 2.90 1.39
CA GLU A 80 -16.82 2.64 2.80
C GLU A 80 -16.21 1.25 2.97
N ILE A 81 -16.80 0.23 2.33
CA ILE A 81 -16.28 -1.15 2.34
C ILE A 81 -14.89 -1.21 1.69
N PHE A 82 -14.69 -0.52 0.56
CA PHE A 82 -13.38 -0.48 -0.10
C PHE A 82 -12.30 0.12 0.82
N LEU A 83 -12.60 1.23 1.49
CA LEU A 83 -11.66 1.88 2.40
C LEU A 83 -11.38 1.05 3.65
N GLU A 84 -12.37 0.32 4.18
CA GLU A 84 -12.18 -0.61 5.29
C GLU A 84 -11.21 -1.75 4.92
N LEU A 85 -11.41 -2.38 3.75
CA LEU A 85 -10.51 -3.41 3.23
C LEU A 85 -9.09 -2.85 2.99
N PHE A 86 -9.01 -1.63 2.47
CA PHE A 86 -7.73 -0.96 2.25
C PHE A 86 -7.00 -0.61 3.56
N GLU A 87 -7.71 -0.31 4.65
CA GLU A 87 -7.08 -0.19 5.97
C GLU A 87 -6.47 -1.53 6.45
N GLY A 88 -7.08 -2.66 6.07
CA GLY A 88 -6.49 -3.98 6.25
C GLY A 88 -5.14 -4.13 5.53
N LEU A 89 -5.04 -3.70 4.26
CA LEU A 89 -3.77 -3.65 3.52
C LEU A 89 -2.73 -2.81 4.24
N LYS A 90 -3.09 -1.60 4.69
CA LYS A 90 -2.17 -0.71 5.40
C LYS A 90 -1.69 -1.35 6.71
N SER A 91 -2.57 -2.02 7.43
CA SER A 91 -2.22 -2.77 8.64
C SER A 91 -1.20 -3.89 8.34
N GLU A 92 -1.42 -4.68 7.29
CA GLU A 92 -0.48 -5.75 6.88
C GLU A 92 0.92 -5.20 6.57
N VAL A 93 0.99 -4.06 5.87
CA VAL A 93 2.26 -3.39 5.53
C VAL A 93 2.93 -2.78 6.78
N ARG A 94 2.16 -2.18 7.70
CA ARG A 94 2.69 -1.66 8.98
C ARG A 94 3.30 -2.78 9.83
N GLU A 95 2.67 -3.95 9.85
CA GLU A 95 3.14 -5.12 10.60
C GLU A 95 4.30 -5.83 9.91
N ASN A 96 4.39 -5.74 8.58
CA ASN A 96 5.40 -6.40 7.75
C ASN A 96 6.15 -5.41 6.84
N PRO A 97 6.89 -4.42 7.39
CA PRO A 97 7.50 -3.35 6.59
C PRO A 97 8.59 -3.84 5.61
N ASP A 98 9.11 -5.05 5.80
CA ASP A 98 10.02 -5.70 4.87
C ASP A 98 9.39 -5.95 3.49
N MET A 99 8.06 -6.04 3.40
CA MET A 99 7.31 -6.15 2.13
C MET A 99 7.58 -4.99 1.17
N LEU A 100 8.01 -3.84 1.68
CA LEU A 100 8.34 -2.69 0.86
C LEU A 100 9.64 -2.90 0.06
N TYR A 101 10.36 -3.99 0.30
CA TYR A 101 11.71 -4.25 -0.20
C TYR A 101 11.82 -5.60 -0.93
N LYS A 102 12.76 -5.67 -1.87
CA LYS A 102 12.93 -6.82 -2.77
C LYS A 102 13.21 -8.13 -2.03
N GLU A 103 13.96 -8.05 -0.93
CA GLU A 103 14.43 -9.19 -0.14
C GLU A 103 13.28 -10.02 0.42
N TYR A 104 12.17 -9.38 0.82
CA TYR A 104 10.96 -10.07 1.27
C TYR A 104 10.40 -10.97 0.18
N TRP A 105 10.27 -10.44 -1.03
CA TRP A 105 9.66 -11.15 -2.17
C TRP A 105 10.55 -12.25 -2.73
N LEU A 106 11.87 -12.13 -2.60
CA LEU A 106 12.81 -13.19 -3.00
C LEU A 106 12.70 -14.43 -2.10
N LYS A 107 12.38 -14.27 -0.81
CA LYS A 107 12.25 -15.38 0.16
C LYS A 107 10.93 -16.15 0.05
N LYS A 108 9.94 -15.60 -0.67
CA LYS A 108 8.64 -16.25 -0.91
C LYS A 108 8.63 -17.19 -2.12
N LYS A 109 9.73 -17.26 -2.89
CA LYS A 109 9.91 -18.20 -4.00
C LYS A 109 10.61 -19.45 -3.51
#